data_AF-A0A314ZCZ6-F1
#
_entry.id   AF-A0A314ZCZ6-F1
#
_cell.length_a   1.000
_cell.length_b   1.000
_cell.length_c   1.000
_cell.angle_alpha   90.00
_cell.angle_beta   90.00
_cell.angle_gamma   90.00
#
_symmetry.space_group_name_H-M   'P 1'
#
loop_
_entity.id
_entity.type
_entity.pdbx_description
1 polymer ?
#
loop_
_entity_poly.entity_id
_entity_poly.type
_entity_poly.pdbx_seq_one_letter_code
_entity_poly.pdbx_strand_id
1 'polypeptide(L)'
;METLCLSKGPLCYPSRFSNNLSRPPQPEKPSDDQWTFDENKRFENALTELNLDAPYLFQKLSTRVPGKTVAQVKKHFEALFEDILMIESGRIAVPDYNKISIESKVTTKPFRRKRTPWTKHEHK
;
A
#
# COMPACT_ATOMS: atom_id res chain seq x y z
N MET A 1 44.18 -63.64 -8.36
CA MET A 1 44.26 -63.65 -9.84
C MET A 1 43.08 -62.85 -10.34
N GLU A 2 43.40 -61.80 -11.09
CA GLU A 2 42.46 -60.90 -11.76
C GLU A 2 41.56 -61.65 -12.74
N THR A 3 40.36 -61.13 -13.00
CA THR A 3 39.98 -60.70 -14.36
C THR A 3 38.60 -60.02 -14.35
N LEU A 4 38.57 -58.90 -15.08
CA LEU A 4 37.47 -57.98 -15.34
C LEU A 4 36.37 -58.61 -16.23
N CYS A 5 35.18 -58.01 -16.25
CA CYS A 5 34.58 -57.53 -17.50
C CYS A 5 33.51 -56.45 -17.25
N LEU A 6 33.83 -55.25 -17.74
CA LEU A 6 33.02 -54.05 -17.84
C LEU A 6 32.09 -54.17 -19.07
N SER A 7 30.77 -53.99 -18.89
CA SER A 7 29.78 -53.50 -19.89
C SER A 7 28.38 -53.86 -19.37
N LYS A 8 27.42 -52.93 -19.26
CA LYS A 8 26.71 -52.35 -20.39
C LYS A 8 26.01 -51.04 -19.97
N GLY A 9 26.32 -49.96 -20.69
CA GLY A 9 25.37 -48.97 -21.21
C GLY A 9 24.70 -47.97 -20.25
N PRO A 10 24.60 -46.68 -20.63
CA PRO A 10 23.81 -45.71 -19.88
C PRO A 10 22.33 -46.02 -20.07
N LEU A 11 21.56 -46.03 -18.97
CA LEU A 11 20.11 -45.92 -19.05
C LEU A 11 19.76 -44.52 -19.58
N CYS A 12 19.73 -44.37 -20.91
CA CYS A 12 19.05 -43.26 -21.56
C CYS A 12 17.56 -43.36 -21.21
N TYR A 13 17.13 -42.63 -20.19
CA TYR A 13 15.72 -42.38 -19.95
C TYR A 13 15.18 -41.55 -21.12
N PRO A 14 14.06 -41.94 -21.77
CA PRO A 14 13.43 -41.07 -22.74
C PRO A 14 12.93 -39.82 -22.03
N SER A 15 13.63 -38.70 -22.23
CA SER A 15 13.17 -37.38 -21.84
C SER A 15 11.95 -37.02 -22.68
N ARG A 16 10.76 -37.30 -22.15
CA ARG A 16 9.50 -36.69 -22.56
C ARG A 16 8.69 -36.33 -21.33
N PHE A 17 9.24 -35.41 -20.56
CA PHE A 17 8.38 -34.44 -19.90
C PHE A 17 8.73 -33.10 -20.52
N SER A 18 7.88 -32.63 -21.43
CA SER A 18 7.78 -31.20 -21.69
C SER A 18 7.40 -30.56 -20.36
N ASN A 19 8.40 -30.12 -19.61
CA ASN A 19 8.19 -29.28 -18.45
C ASN A 19 7.77 -27.90 -18.96
N ASN A 20 6.53 -27.78 -19.41
CA ASN A 20 5.76 -26.60 -19.12
C ASN A 20 5.32 -26.73 -17.66
N LEU A 21 6.29 -26.66 -16.74
CA LEU A 21 6.01 -26.36 -15.34
C LEU A 21 5.48 -24.92 -15.36
N SER A 22 4.17 -24.80 -15.53
CA SER A 22 3.46 -23.55 -15.33
C SER A 22 3.88 -23.07 -13.95
N ARG A 23 4.67 -21.99 -13.94
CA ARG A 23 5.23 -21.40 -12.73
C ARG A 23 4.09 -21.30 -11.71
N PRO A 24 4.23 -21.88 -10.49
CA PRO A 24 3.22 -21.69 -9.45
C PRO A 24 2.94 -20.19 -9.36
N PRO A 25 1.67 -19.75 -9.32
CA PRO A 25 1.34 -18.33 -9.18
C PRO A 25 2.13 -17.85 -7.98
N GLN A 26 3.16 -17.06 -8.26
CA GLN A 26 3.99 -16.52 -7.22
C GLN A 26 3.07 -15.60 -6.43
N PRO A 27 3.19 -15.54 -5.09
CA PRO A 27 2.57 -14.47 -4.35
C PRO A 27 3.05 -13.17 -5.02
N GLU A 28 2.10 -12.49 -5.68
CA GLU A 28 2.33 -11.26 -6.42
C GLU A 28 3.05 -10.35 -5.43
N LYS A 29 4.33 -10.07 -5.68
CA LYS A 29 5.10 -9.21 -4.77
C LYS A 29 4.32 -7.89 -4.78
N PRO A 30 3.80 -7.42 -3.63
CA PRO A 30 3.04 -6.18 -3.62
C PRO A 30 3.92 -5.13 -4.27
N SER A 31 3.34 -4.40 -5.24
CA SER A 31 4.10 -3.41 -6.00
C SER A 31 4.87 -2.55 -5.00
N ASP A 32 6.12 -2.22 -5.32
CA ASP A 32 6.99 -1.48 -4.41
C ASP A 32 6.34 -0.13 -3.98
N ASP A 33 5.36 0.36 -4.73
CA ASP A 33 4.57 1.57 -4.44
C ASP A 33 3.35 1.39 -3.52
N GLN A 34 2.98 0.16 -3.12
CA GLN A 34 1.79 -0.07 -2.28
C GLN A 34 2.08 0.30 -0.82
N TRP A 35 1.37 1.29 -0.27
CA TRP A 35 1.43 1.66 1.15
C TRP A 35 0.29 1.01 1.93
N THR A 36 0.65 0.25 2.96
CA THR A 36 -0.32 -0.26 3.94
C THR A 36 -0.71 0.83 4.93
N PHE A 37 -1.83 0.62 5.62
CA PHE A 37 -2.29 1.55 6.66
C PHE A 37 -1.26 1.75 7.76
N ASP A 38 -0.63 0.68 8.23
CA ASP A 38 0.37 0.76 9.30
C ASP A 38 1.66 1.46 8.86
N GLU A 39 2.11 1.26 7.62
CA GLU A 39 3.25 1.99 7.05
C GLU A 39 2.93 3.48 6.92
N ASN A 40 1.75 3.82 6.38
CA ASN A 40 1.32 5.21 6.24
C ASN A 40 1.21 5.91 7.59
N LYS A 41 0.64 5.23 8.59
CA LYS A 41 0.55 5.75 9.95
C LYS A 41 1.92 6.02 10.56
N ARG A 42 2.89 5.11 10.37
CA ARG A 42 4.28 5.33 10.83
C ARG A 42 4.93 6.50 10.13
N PHE A 43 4.69 6.65 8.82
CA PHE A 43 5.19 7.77 8.04
C PHE A 43 4.65 9.11 8.53
N GLU A 44 3.33 9.25 8.69
CA GLU A 44 2.70 10.48 9.19
C GLU A 44 3.13 10.84 10.61
N ASN A 45 3.22 9.84 11.51
CA ASN A 45 3.76 10.05 12.85
C ASN A 45 5.20 10.56 12.80
N ALA A 46 6.04 10.00 11.93
CA ALA A 46 7.42 10.43 11.78
C ALA A 46 7.53 11.86 11.24
N LEU A 47 6.64 12.29 10.34
CA LEU A 47 6.56 13.69 9.90
C LEU A 47 6.22 14.65 11.04
N THR A 48 5.41 14.19 11.99
CA THR A 48 5.02 15.00 13.17
C THR A 48 6.18 15.17 14.16
N GLU A 49 7.06 14.16 14.27
CA GLU A 49 8.20 14.19 15.19
C GLU A 49 9.45 14.87 14.61
N LEU A 50 9.61 14.88 13.29
CA LEU A 50 10.82 15.37 12.62
C LEU A 50 10.64 16.79 12.09
N ASN A 51 11.67 17.62 12.27
CA ASN A 51 11.73 18.92 11.62
C ASN A 51 11.94 18.74 10.11
N LEU A 52 11.06 19.32 9.29
CA LEU A 52 11.11 19.22 7.82
C LEU A 52 12.39 19.86 7.22
N ASP A 53 12.99 20.83 7.90
CA ASP A 53 14.24 21.48 7.47
C ASP A 53 15.50 20.70 7.89
N ALA A 54 15.34 19.53 8.53
CA ALA A 54 16.49 18.75 8.98
C ALA A 54 17.29 18.19 7.80
N PRO A 55 18.63 18.25 7.84
CA PRO A 55 19.44 17.53 6.88
C PRO A 55 19.15 16.02 7.01
N TYR A 56 19.15 15.33 5.86
CA TYR A 56 18.87 13.90 5.76
C TYR A 56 17.46 13.50 6.24
N LEU A 57 16.47 14.40 6.16
CA LEU A 57 15.07 14.12 6.52
C LEU A 57 14.58 12.78 5.95
N PHE A 58 14.72 12.57 4.64
CA PHE A 58 14.22 11.35 3.99
C PHE A 58 14.93 10.09 4.46
N GLN A 59 16.20 10.18 4.84
CA GLN A 59 16.92 9.06 5.42
C GLN A 59 16.34 8.73 6.80
N LYS A 60 16.12 9.73 7.65
CA LYS A 60 15.47 9.57 8.95
C LYS A 60 14.05 9.01 8.81
N LEU A 61 13.26 9.51 7.86
CA LEU A 61 11.92 8.98 7.58
C LEU A 61 11.97 7.50 7.15
N SER A 62 12.89 7.14 6.26
CA SER A 62 13.06 5.74 5.83
C SER A 62 13.43 4.81 6.99
N THR A 63 14.20 5.29 7.98
CA THR A 63 14.50 4.49 9.18
C THR A 63 13.28 4.27 10.09
N ARG A 64 12.26 5.14 10.03
CA ARG A 64 11.02 4.99 10.82
C ARG A 64 9.99 4.11 10.13
N VAL A 65 10.11 3.90 8.82
CA VAL A 65 9.21 3.07 8.01
C VAL A 65 9.98 1.87 7.44
N PRO A 66 10.10 0.77 8.20
CA PRO A 66 10.84 -0.40 7.74
C PRO A 66 10.19 -0.98 6.48
N GLY A 67 11.01 -1.39 5.51
CA GLY A 67 10.53 -1.95 4.23
C GLY A 67 10.32 -0.92 3.13
N LYS A 68 10.41 0.39 3.43
CA LYS A 68 10.39 1.46 2.42
C LYS A 68 11.78 2.07 2.25
N THR A 69 12.17 2.23 0.99
CA THR A 69 13.40 2.91 0.58
C THR A 69 13.23 4.42 0.64
N VAL A 70 14.34 5.15 0.71
CA VAL A 70 14.36 6.63 0.68
C VAL A 70 13.63 7.18 -0.54
N ALA A 71 13.76 6.53 -1.71
CA ALA A 71 13.09 6.96 -2.93
C ALA A 71 11.56 6.83 -2.83
N GLN A 72 11.06 5.70 -2.31
CA GLN A 72 9.62 5.49 -2.09
C GLN A 72 9.05 6.48 -1.07
N VAL A 73 9.79 6.74 0.01
CA VAL A 73 9.41 7.71 1.04
C VAL A 73 9.33 9.12 0.45
N LYS A 74 10.30 9.52 -0.38
CA LYS A 74 10.30 10.82 -1.06
C LYS A 74 9.11 10.96 -2.00
N LYS A 75 8.84 9.93 -2.82
CA LYS A 75 7.68 9.91 -3.73
C LYS A 75 6.36 10.03 -2.96
N HIS A 76 6.22 9.31 -1.84
CA HIS A 76 5.02 9.38 -1.00
C HIS A 76 4.85 10.76 -0.35
N PHE A 77 5.94 11.37 0.10
CA PHE A 77 5.95 12.74 0.60
C PHE A 77 5.50 13.76 -0.46
N GLU A 78 6.03 13.64 -1.68
CA GLU A 78 5.66 14.53 -2.80
C GLU A 78 4.17 14.42 -3.14
N ALA A 79 3.61 13.20 -3.18
CA ALA A 79 2.18 13.00 -3.40
C ALA A 79 1.32 13.62 -2.29
N LEU A 80 1.70 13.42 -1.01
CA LEU A 80 1.00 14.04 0.11
C LEU A 80 1.05 15.57 0.04
N PHE A 81 2.20 16.13 -0.34
CA PHE A 81 2.36 17.58 -0.49
C PHE A 81 1.50 18.14 -1.62
N GLU A 82 1.44 17.45 -2.77
CA GLU A 82 0.56 17.81 -3.87
C GLU A 82 -0.91 17.80 -3.46
N ASP A 83 -1.37 16.78 -2.74
CA ASP A 83 -2.74 16.68 -2.24
C ASP A 83 -3.09 17.87 -1.31
N ILE A 84 -2.18 18.23 -0.39
CA ILE A 84 -2.35 19.39 0.49
C ILE A 84 -2.48 20.67 -0.33
N LEU A 85 -1.57 20.89 -1.28
CA LEU A 85 -1.62 22.07 -2.16
C LEU A 85 -2.92 22.13 -2.96
N MET A 86 -3.43 21.00 -3.42
CA MET A 86 -4.69 20.93 -4.14
C MET A 86 -5.88 21.34 -3.25
N ILE A 87 -5.89 20.92 -1.98
CA ILE A 87 -6.90 21.34 -1.00
C ILE A 87 -6.77 22.83 -0.70
N GLU A 88 -5.55 23.31 -0.41
CA GLU A 88 -5.28 24.72 -0.06
C GLU A 88 -5.57 25.68 -1.21
N SER A 89 -5.39 25.24 -2.45
CA SER A 89 -5.69 26.04 -3.64
C SER A 89 -7.20 26.32 -3.84
N GLY A 90 -8.07 25.78 -2.98
CA GLY A 90 -9.51 26.03 -3.03
C GLY A 90 -10.18 25.49 -4.30
N ARG A 91 -9.51 24.58 -5.02
CA ARG A 91 -10.03 23.97 -6.25
C ARG A 91 -11.12 22.93 -6.02
N ILE A 92 -11.57 22.75 -4.78
CA ILE A 92 -12.69 21.90 -4.42
C ILE A 92 -13.90 22.79 -4.19
N ALA A 93 -14.99 22.54 -4.93
CA ALA A 93 -16.25 23.22 -4.70
C ALA A 93 -16.71 22.93 -3.25
N VAL A 94 -16.85 23.97 -2.44
CA VAL A 94 -17.43 23.85 -1.11
C VAL A 94 -18.87 23.35 -1.28
N PRO A 95 -19.28 22.26 -0.61
CA PRO A 95 -20.66 21.83 -0.65
C PRO A 95 -21.60 22.98 -0.26
N ASP A 96 -22.69 23.15 -0.99
CA ASP A 96 -23.69 24.15 -0.64
C ASP A 96 -24.50 23.67 0.56
N TYR A 97 -23.94 23.86 1.75
CA TYR A 97 -24.54 23.44 3.03
C TYR A 97 -25.87 24.15 3.33
N ASN A 98 -26.17 25.24 2.63
CA ASN A 98 -27.40 26.01 2.81
C ASN A 98 -28.62 25.31 2.20
N LYS A 99 -28.44 24.48 1.16
CA LYS A 99 -29.55 23.72 0.53
C LYS A 99 -30.10 22.60 1.40
N ILE A 100 -29.31 22.10 2.35
CA ILE A 100 -29.72 21.01 3.26
C ILE A 100 -30.78 21.51 4.27
N SER A 101 -30.81 22.81 4.55
CA SER A 101 -31.80 23.43 5.45
C SER A 101 -33.21 23.53 4.85
N ILE A 102 -33.36 23.47 3.52
CA ILE A 102 -34.63 23.82 2.85
C ILE A 102 -35.31 22.60 2.20
N GLU A 103 -34.56 21.55 1.81
CA GLU A 103 -35.12 20.39 1.11
C GLU A 103 -35.34 19.17 2.04
N SER A 104 -36.13 19.34 3.10
CA SER A 104 -36.52 18.23 4.00
C SER A 104 -37.81 17.49 3.55
N LYS A 105 -38.23 17.62 2.29
CA LYS A 105 -39.43 16.94 1.76
C LYS A 105 -39.30 16.40 0.32
N VAL A 106 -38.24 15.67 -0.03
CA VAL A 106 -38.29 14.75 -1.19
C VAL A 106 -37.67 13.40 -0.82
N THR A 107 -38.55 12.39 -0.76
CA THR A 107 -38.24 11.01 -0.39
C THR A 107 -37.52 10.30 -1.52
N THR A 108 -36.19 10.20 -1.45
CA THR A 108 -35.46 9.04 -2.00
C THR A 108 -34.32 8.77 -1.04
N LYS A 109 -34.48 7.77 -0.18
CA LYS A 109 -33.49 7.42 0.84
C LYS A 109 -32.26 6.83 0.14
N PRO A 110 -31.08 7.48 0.14
CA PRO A 110 -29.86 6.75 -0.17
C PRO A 110 -29.69 5.65 0.89
N PHE A 111 -29.30 4.45 0.47
CA PHE A 111 -28.94 3.35 1.38
C PHE A 111 -27.71 3.76 2.19
N ARG A 112 -27.94 4.49 3.29
CA ARG A 112 -26.90 4.78 4.28
C ARG A 112 -26.65 3.48 5.04
N ARG A 113 -25.43 2.93 4.92
CA ARG A 113 -24.96 1.91 5.87
C ARG A 113 -25.17 2.50 7.27
N LYS A 114 -25.98 1.85 8.09
CA LYS A 114 -26.30 2.29 9.45
C LYS A 114 -24.97 2.39 10.22
N ARG A 115 -24.44 3.59 10.38
CA ARG A 115 -23.31 3.83 11.28
C ARG A 115 -23.84 3.64 12.69
N THR A 116 -23.11 2.88 13.51
CA THR A 116 -23.39 2.74 14.94
C THR A 116 -23.39 4.15 15.56
N PRO A 117 -24.44 4.54 16.30
CA PRO A 117 -24.47 5.85 16.96
C PRO A 117 -23.32 5.96 17.95
N TRP A 118 -22.68 7.12 18.00
CA TRP A 118 -21.64 7.43 18.99
C TRP A 118 -22.21 7.20 20.40
N THR A 119 -21.53 6.40 21.21
CA THR A 119 -22.01 6.09 22.57
C THR A 119 -21.64 7.21 23.54
N LYS A 120 -22.50 7.53 24.53
CA LYS A 120 -22.20 8.59 25.52
C LYS A 120 -20.86 8.39 26.27
N HIS A 121 -20.33 7.17 26.27
CA HIS A 121 -19.06 6.83 26.89
C HIS A 121 -17.84 7.19 26.03
N GLU A 122 -18.01 7.39 24.72
CA GLU A 122 -16.95 7.73 23.77
C GLU A 122 -16.65 9.24 23.69
N HIS A 123 -17.55 10.12 24.19
CA HIS A 123 -17.36 11.60 24.17
C HIS A 123 -16.79 12.14 25.50
N LYS A 124 -15.71 11.57 26.04
CA LYS A 124 -15.06 12.09 27.25
C LYS A 124 -13.77 12.83 26.93
#